data_AF-A0A6P4CA83-F1
#
_entry.id   AF-A0A6P4CA83-F1
#
_cell.length_a   1.000
_cell.length_b   1.000
_cell.length_c   1.000
_cell.angle_alpha   90.00
_cell.angle_beta   90.00
_cell.angle_gamma   90.00
#
_symmetry.space_group_name_H-M   'P 1'
#
loop_
_entity.id
_entity.type
_entity.pdbx_description
1 polymer ?
#
loop_
_entity_poly.entity_id
_entity_poly.type
_entity_poly.pdbx_seq_one_letter_code
_entity_poly.pdbx_strand_id
1 'polypeptide(L)'
;MASSSFQHNHHSPSTVISFFMIVLTESLQNGILKLPNKFSKKYGNGFPNPVYLKPADDTEWKIVWTNKDGEIQFEKGWREFAAYYSLENGHLYVV
;
A
#
# COMPACT_ATOMS: atom_id res chain seq x y z
N MET A 1 40.77 -18.37 -21.77
CA MET A 1 39.65 -17.88 -22.59
C MET A 1 38.51 -17.57 -21.65
N ALA A 2 38.12 -16.30 -21.55
CA ALA A 2 37.06 -15.85 -20.66
C ALA A 2 35.71 -15.99 -21.37
N SER A 3 34.79 -16.77 -20.80
CA SER A 3 33.37 -16.73 -21.18
C SER A 3 32.66 -15.82 -20.19
N SER A 4 32.35 -14.61 -20.67
CA SER A 4 31.32 -13.75 -20.10
C SER A 4 29.96 -14.31 -20.49
N SER A 5 29.12 -14.67 -19.52
CA SER A 5 27.71 -14.99 -19.77
C SER A 5 26.82 -13.97 -19.05
N PHE A 6 26.32 -13.07 -19.88
CA PHE A 6 25.21 -12.13 -19.76
C PHE A 6 24.31 -12.26 -18.52
N GLN A 7 24.30 -11.17 -17.75
CA GLN A 7 23.28 -10.88 -16.74
C GLN A 7 21.91 -10.72 -17.42
N HIS A 8 20.97 -11.59 -17.10
CA HIS A 8 19.55 -11.29 -17.29
C HIS A 8 18.98 -10.90 -15.93
N ASN A 9 19.27 -9.66 -15.52
CA ASN A 9 18.50 -8.99 -14.47
C ASN A 9 17.14 -8.65 -15.09
N HIS A 10 16.17 -9.56 -14.93
CA HIS A 10 14.77 -9.25 -15.16
C HIS A 10 14.29 -8.31 -14.05
N HIS A 11 14.65 -7.03 -14.15
CA HIS A 11 13.98 -5.97 -13.41
C HIS A 11 12.59 -5.85 -14.02
N SER A 12 11.61 -6.55 -13.43
CA SER A 12 10.20 -6.26 -13.68
C SER A 12 10.00 -4.76 -13.43
N PRO A 13 9.35 -4.01 -14.33
CA PRO A 13 9.01 -2.63 -14.04
C PRO A 13 8.14 -2.64 -12.78
N SER A 14 8.67 -2.06 -11.71
CA SER A 14 7.91 -1.83 -10.47
C SER A 14 6.63 -1.13 -10.87
N THR A 15 5.51 -1.86 -10.82
CA THR A 15 4.23 -1.32 -11.26
C THR A 15 3.77 -0.38 -10.15
N VAL A 16 3.97 0.91 -10.36
CA VAL A 16 3.48 1.95 -9.44
C VAL A 16 1.97 1.96 -9.54
N ILE A 17 1.29 1.59 -8.46
CA ILE A 17 -0.16 1.65 -8.34
C ILE A 17 -0.50 2.92 -7.59
N SER A 18 -1.04 3.90 -8.30
CA SER A 18 -1.52 5.12 -7.69
C SER A 18 -3.03 5.08 -7.44
N PHE A 19 -3.45 5.55 -6.28
CA PHE A 19 -4.85 5.70 -5.91
C PHE A 19 -5.02 6.78 -4.85
N PHE A 20 -6.22 7.35 -4.83
CA PHE A 20 -6.62 8.33 -3.83
C PHE A 20 -7.47 7.65 -2.79
N MET A 21 -7.29 8.04 -1.53
CA MET A 21 -8.11 7.51 -0.45
C MET A 21 -8.45 8.60 0.55
N ILE A 22 -9.69 8.54 1.04
CA ILE A 22 -10.16 9.41 2.12
C ILE A 22 -9.98 8.64 3.42
N VAL A 23 -9.21 9.20 4.35
CA VAL A 23 -9.03 8.63 5.68
C VAL A 23 -10.27 8.95 6.52
N LEU A 24 -11.00 7.90 6.92
CA LEU A 24 -12.19 8.01 7.76
C LEU A 24 -11.82 7.83 9.23
N THR A 25 -12.50 8.53 10.14
CA THR A 25 -12.31 8.38 11.60
C THR A 25 -12.32 6.92 12.07
N GLU A 26 -13.19 6.09 11.50
CA GLU A 26 -13.29 4.67 11.82
C GLU A 26 -12.00 3.90 11.53
N SER A 27 -11.26 4.29 10.48
CA SER A 27 -10.00 3.65 10.13
C SER A 27 -8.87 3.98 11.11
N LEU A 28 -8.93 5.16 11.70
CA LEU A 28 -8.00 5.64 12.71
C LEU A 28 -8.29 4.98 14.06
N GLN A 29 -9.58 4.90 14.45
CA GLN A 29 -10.00 4.30 15.72
C GLN A 29 -9.74 2.79 15.77
N ASN A 30 -10.05 2.09 14.68
CA ASN A 30 -9.88 0.63 14.63
C ASN A 30 -8.46 0.21 14.26
N GLY A 31 -7.60 1.14 13.84
CA GLY A 31 -6.26 0.85 13.34
C GLY A 31 -6.26 0.00 12.06
N ILE A 32 -7.40 -0.05 11.37
CA ILE A 32 -7.60 -0.83 10.16
C ILE A 32 -8.11 0.10 9.08
N LEU A 33 -7.46 0.07 7.92
CA LEU A 33 -7.92 0.81 6.76
C LEU A 33 -8.43 -0.15 5.69
N LYS A 34 -9.70 0.01 5.36
CA LYS A 34 -10.36 -0.75 4.29
C LYS A 34 -10.17 -0.05 2.97
N LEU A 35 -9.62 -0.75 1.97
CA LEU A 35 -9.53 -0.23 0.63
C LEU A 35 -10.92 -0.25 -0.05
N PRO A 36 -11.21 0.69 -0.96
CA PRO A 36 -12.48 0.70 -1.69
C PRO A 36 -12.73 -0.64 -2.38
N ASN A 37 -13.98 -1.13 -2.32
CA ASN A 37 -14.36 -2.43 -2.88
C ASN A 37 -13.95 -2.59 -4.37
N LYS A 38 -14.02 -1.52 -5.17
CA LYS A 38 -13.54 -1.51 -6.56
C LYS A 38 -12.04 -1.82 -6.68
N PHE A 39 -11.23 -1.31 -5.74
CA PHE A 39 -9.80 -1.60 -5.69
C PHE A 39 -9.57 -3.06 -5.31
N SER A 40 -10.22 -3.54 -4.25
CA SER A 40 -10.08 -4.93 -3.82
C SER A 40 -10.53 -5.93 -4.88
N LYS A 41 -11.59 -5.61 -5.65
CA LYS A 41 -12.00 -6.42 -6.82
C LYS A 41 -10.99 -6.41 -7.96
N LYS A 42 -10.33 -5.28 -8.21
CA LYS A 42 -9.37 -5.14 -9.31
C LYS A 42 -8.06 -5.87 -9.03
N TYR A 43 -7.53 -5.74 -7.82
CA TYR A 43 -6.21 -6.27 -7.47
C TYR A 43 -6.28 -7.56 -6.67
N GLY A 44 -7.26 -7.69 -5.77
CA GLY A 44 -7.53 -8.90 -5.00
C GLY A 44 -6.27 -9.55 -4.44
N ASN A 45 -6.14 -10.86 -4.65
CA ASN A 45 -4.99 -11.65 -4.22
C ASN A 45 -3.72 -11.40 -5.05
N GLY A 46 -3.81 -10.70 -6.17
CA GLY A 46 -2.66 -10.27 -6.97
C GLY A 46 -2.03 -8.97 -6.47
N PHE A 47 -2.60 -8.35 -5.44
CA PHE A 47 -2.00 -7.18 -4.81
C PHE A 47 -0.74 -7.59 -4.03
N PRO A 48 0.39 -6.87 -4.16
CA PRO A 48 1.61 -7.22 -3.40
C PRO A 48 1.37 -7.15 -1.90
N ASN A 49 1.92 -8.08 -1.12
CA ASN A 49 1.88 -8.03 0.34
C ASN A 49 3.27 -8.40 0.90
N PRO A 50 4.00 -7.50 1.57
CA PRO A 50 3.61 -6.13 1.97
C PRO A 50 3.55 -5.15 0.79
N VAL A 51 2.91 -4.00 1.02
CA VAL A 51 3.03 -2.81 0.16
C VAL A 51 3.84 -1.72 0.83
N TYR A 52 4.35 -0.79 0.05
CA TYR A 52 5.05 0.39 0.54
C TYR A 52 4.25 1.63 0.16
N LEU A 53 3.80 2.38 1.16
CA LEU A 53 3.23 3.71 0.95
C LEU A 53 4.39 4.69 0.86
N LYS A 54 4.36 5.53 -0.17
CA LYS A 54 5.38 6.55 -0.41
C LYS A 54 4.71 7.93 -0.47
N PRO A 55 4.78 8.73 0.60
CA PRO A 55 4.37 10.12 0.63
C PRO A 55 5.25 11.02 -0.24
N ALA A 56 4.81 12.27 -0.34
CA ALA A 56 5.55 13.33 -1.03
C ALA A 56 6.93 13.62 -0.42
N ASP A 57 7.16 13.22 0.84
CA ASP A 57 8.47 13.31 1.49
C ASP A 57 9.41 12.14 1.15
N ASP A 58 9.01 11.29 0.20
CA ASP A 58 9.70 10.10 -0.29
C ASP A 58 9.95 8.99 0.76
N THR A 59 9.41 9.11 1.97
CA THR A 59 9.58 8.10 3.02
C THR A 59 8.83 6.81 2.68
N GLU A 60 9.45 5.66 2.80
CA GLU A 60 8.78 4.39 2.51
C GLU A 60 8.19 3.75 3.78
N TRP A 61 6.87 3.57 3.79
CA TRP A 61 6.15 2.94 4.89
C TRP A 61 5.66 1.55 4.50
N LYS A 62 6.23 0.54 5.15
CA LYS A 62 5.83 -0.85 4.96
C LYS A 62 4.48 -1.11 5.61
N ILE A 63 3.49 -1.47 4.80
CA ILE A 63 2.14 -1.83 5.23
C ILE A 63 1.86 -3.29 4.91
N VAL A 64 1.39 -4.05 5.90
CA VAL A 64 0.89 -5.41 5.71
C VAL A 64 -0.63 -5.37 5.71
N TRP A 65 -1.23 -6.08 4.78
CA TRP A 65 -2.67 -6.14 4.64
C TRP A 65 -3.21 -7.58 4.68
N THR A 66 -4.49 -7.71 4.95
CA THR A 66 -5.24 -8.98 4.94
C THR A 66 -6.44 -8.88 3.99
N ASN A 67 -6.82 -10.01 3.38
CA ASN A 67 -8.09 -10.10 2.66
C ASN A 67 -9.15 -10.60 3.64
N LYS A 68 -10.19 -9.80 3.90
CA LYS A 68 -11.38 -10.25 4.65
C LYS A 68 -12.59 -10.10 3.74
N ASP A 69 -13.24 -11.21 3.44
CA ASP A 69 -14.46 -11.27 2.62
C ASP A 69 -14.34 -10.57 1.24
N GLY A 70 -13.16 -10.65 0.62
CA GLY A 70 -12.88 -10.02 -0.66
C GLY A 70 -12.48 -8.54 -0.56
N GLU A 71 -12.32 -8.01 0.66
CA GLU A 71 -11.90 -6.65 0.95
C GLU A 71 -10.45 -6.63 1.46
N ILE A 72 -9.63 -5.77 0.88
CA ILE A 72 -8.24 -5.58 1.32
C ILE A 72 -8.24 -4.60 2.49
N GLN A 73 -7.65 -5.02 3.61
CA GLN A 73 -7.57 -4.25 4.84
C GLN A 73 -6.12 -4.06 5.26
N PHE A 74 -5.64 -2.83 5.34
CA PHE A 74 -4.32 -2.50 5.88
C PHE A 74 -4.40 -2.57 7.41
N GLU A 75 -3.49 -3.33 8.01
CA GLU A 75 -3.48 -3.57 9.46
C GLU A 75 -2.14 -3.13 10.06
N LYS A 76 -1.05 -3.86 9.76
CA LYS A 76 0.26 -3.54 10.36
C LYS A 76 0.94 -2.41 9.60
N GLY A 77 1.45 -1.43 10.33
CA GLY A 77 2.10 -0.23 9.77
C GLY A 77 1.12 0.90 9.48
N TRP A 78 -0.19 0.62 9.36
CA TRP A 78 -1.18 1.65 9.05
C TRP A 78 -1.36 2.66 10.19
N ARG A 79 -1.48 2.17 11.42
CA ARG A 79 -1.70 3.04 12.59
C ARG A 79 -0.48 3.94 12.84
N GLU A 80 0.72 3.41 12.69
CA GLU A 80 1.97 4.15 12.83
C GLU A 80 2.10 5.22 11.74
N PHE A 81 1.80 4.86 10.49
CA PHE A 81 1.75 5.80 9.37
C PHE A 81 0.75 6.94 9.62
N ALA A 82 -0.48 6.60 10.01
CA ALA A 82 -1.53 7.58 10.23
C ALA A 82 -1.21 8.53 11.40
N ALA A 83 -0.62 8.00 12.48
CA ALA A 83 -0.16 8.82 13.60
C ALA A 83 1.01 9.74 13.21
N TYR A 84 1.97 9.25 12.42
CA TYR A 84 3.13 10.03 11.99
C TYR A 84 2.73 11.25 11.14
N TYR A 85 1.83 11.06 10.17
CA TYR A 85 1.34 12.15 9.32
C TYR A 85 0.17 12.93 9.93
N SER A 86 -0.19 12.66 11.19
CA SER A 86 -1.34 13.28 11.86
C SER A 86 -2.59 13.27 10.97
N LEU A 87 -2.89 12.10 10.38
CA LEU A 87 -4.04 11.98 9.49
C LEU A 87 -5.32 12.15 10.30
N GLU A 88 -6.14 13.11 9.91
CA GLU A 88 -7.45 13.37 10.50
C GLU A 88 -8.57 13.03 9.51
N ASN A 89 -9.79 12.98 10.04
CA ASN A 89 -10.97 12.65 9.25
C ASN A 89 -11.14 13.61 8.07
N GLY A 90 -11.29 13.06 6.87
CA GLY A 90 -11.50 13.84 5.64
C GLY A 90 -10.21 14.25 4.93
N HIS A 91 -9.03 13.81 5.41
CA HIS A 91 -7.79 13.97 4.65
C HIS A 91 -7.83 13.07 3.40
N LEU A 92 -7.55 13.70 2.25
CA LEU A 92 -7.35 13.01 0.97
C LEU A 92 -5.87 12.70 0.83
N TYR A 93 -5.53 11.42 0.72
CA TYR A 93 -4.17 10.99 0.46
C TYR A 93 -4.02 10.51 -0.99
N VAL A 94 -2.96 10.93 -1.65
CA VAL A 94 -2.57 10.51 -3.00
C VAL A 94 -1.30 9.68 -2.89
N VAL A 95 -1.39 8.38 -3.20
CA VAL A 95 -0.23 7.49 -3.40
C VAL A 95 -0.10 7.22 -4.89
#